data_AF-A0A1J8QCT7-F1
#
_entry.id   AF-A0A1J8QCT7-F1
#
_cell.length_a   1.000
_cell.length_b   1.000
_cell.length_c   1.000
_cell.angle_alpha   90.00
_cell.angle_beta   90.00
_cell.angle_gamma   90.00
#
_symmetry.space_group_name_H-M   'P 1'
#
loop_
_entity.id
_entity.type
_entity.pdbx_description
1 polymer ?
#
loop_
_entity_poly.entity_id
_entity_poly.type
_entity_poly.pdbx_seq_one_letter_code
_entity_poly.pdbx_strand_id
1 'polypeptide(L)'
;MFETFSLSFEKERDAIDVFESVKELTVCTSVNQLYAFFYTPSPPYDATDGWSIYSPREEFGRMGVGSRTKAWRFTDINKDYAFSPTYPSRLVVPTRISDSTLRYASKYRSKCRIPALTYFHWANYGSITRSSQPMVGIKQNRSLQDEKLVEAIFQSHHYPESRPSSGPVYGATSTNLIVDARPTANAVANTAKGAGTENMDNYKDARKYCAKQTT
;
A
#
# COMPACT_ATOMS: atom_id res chain seq x y z
N MET A 1 -7.37 22.17 13.26
CA MET A 1 -8.21 23.32 13.62
C MET A 1 -8.92 23.73 12.34
N PHE A 2 -10.24 23.85 12.36
CA PHE A 2 -10.97 24.36 11.20
C PHE A 2 -11.09 25.87 11.37
N GLU A 3 -10.76 26.63 10.33
CA GLU A 3 -10.90 28.09 10.31
C GLU A 3 -12.23 28.45 9.63
N THR A 4 -12.93 29.42 10.20
CA THR A 4 -14.18 29.94 9.65
C THR A 4 -13.98 31.42 9.36
N PHE A 5 -14.26 31.80 8.11
CA PHE A 5 -14.26 33.19 7.68
C PHE A 5 -15.69 33.69 7.53
N SER A 6 -15.98 34.87 8.07
CA SER A 6 -17.26 35.56 7.91
C SER A 6 -17.03 36.86 7.15
N LEU A 7 -17.76 37.06 6.06
CA LEU A 7 -17.69 38.26 5.23
C LEU A 7 -19.01 39.04 5.37
N SER A 8 -18.91 40.36 5.50
CA SER A 8 -20.07 41.26 5.60
C SER A 8 -20.06 42.23 4.43
N PHE A 9 -21.24 42.48 3.85
CA PHE A 9 -21.42 43.36 2.70
C PHE A 9 -22.52 44.38 2.98
N GLU A 10 -22.36 45.61 2.49
CA GLU A 10 -23.37 46.68 2.67
C GLU A 10 -24.61 46.48 1.80
N LYS A 11 -24.44 45.87 0.61
CA LYS A 11 -25.51 45.62 -0.35
C LYS A 11 -25.72 44.11 -0.49
N GLU A 12 -26.97 43.68 -0.45
CA GLU A 12 -27.36 42.28 -0.63
C GLU A 12 -26.90 41.71 -1.97
N ARG A 13 -26.97 42.52 -3.04
CA ARG A 13 -26.51 42.13 -4.37
C ARG A 13 -25.05 41.69 -4.39
N ASP A 14 -24.16 42.44 -3.72
CA ASP A 14 -22.73 42.13 -3.67
C ASP A 14 -22.49 40.81 -2.91
N ALA A 15 -23.27 40.56 -1.85
CA ALA A 15 -23.21 39.31 -1.09
C ALA A 15 -23.62 38.10 -1.94
N ILE A 16 -24.69 38.23 -2.74
CA ILE A 16 -25.14 37.18 -3.66
C ILE A 16 -24.09 36.93 -4.74
N ASP A 17 -23.55 37.99 -5.36
CA ASP A 17 -22.55 37.88 -6.42
C ASP A 17 -21.28 37.17 -5.92
N VAL A 18 -20.80 37.52 -4.71
CA VAL A 18 -19.66 36.83 -4.09
C VAL A 18 -19.99 35.38 -3.73
N PHE A 19 -21.17 35.13 -3.15
CA PHE A 19 -21.59 33.77 -2.79
C PHE A 19 -21.65 32.84 -4.00
N GLU A 20 -22.29 33.28 -5.07
CA GLU A 20 -22.39 32.51 -6.31
C GLU A 20 -21.00 32.26 -6.92
N SER A 21 -20.14 33.28 -6.96
CA SER A 21 -18.76 33.13 -7.43
C SER A 21 -17.95 32.11 -6.61
N VAL A 22 -18.01 32.18 -5.29
CA VAL A 22 -17.30 31.24 -4.41
C VAL A 22 -17.86 29.83 -4.58
N LYS A 23 -19.19 29.68 -4.66
CA LYS A 23 -19.83 28.37 -4.89
C LYS A 23 -19.37 27.76 -6.22
N GLU A 24 -19.38 28.52 -7.30
CA GLU A 24 -18.96 28.05 -8.62
C GLU A 24 -17.47 27.65 -8.65
N LEU A 25 -16.60 28.38 -7.95
CA LEU A 25 -15.16 28.11 -7.91
C LEU A 25 -14.76 26.98 -6.95
N THR A 26 -15.57 26.71 -5.91
CA THR A 26 -15.24 25.71 -4.88
C THR A 26 -15.99 24.39 -5.05
N VAL A 27 -17.17 24.42 -5.67
CA VAL A 27 -18.00 23.23 -5.91
C VAL A 27 -17.76 22.71 -7.34
N CYS A 28 -16.54 22.22 -7.57
CA CYS A 28 -16.19 21.55 -8.83
C CYS A 28 -16.92 20.20 -8.97
N THR A 29 -17.60 19.99 -10.08
CA THR A 29 -18.33 18.74 -10.40
C THR A 29 -17.49 17.76 -11.22
N SER A 30 -16.37 18.24 -11.79
CA SER A 30 -15.41 17.46 -12.57
C SER A 30 -13.99 17.76 -12.14
N VAL A 31 -13.11 16.75 -12.22
CA VAL A 31 -11.68 16.89 -11.96
C VAL A 31 -11.04 17.95 -12.86
N ASN A 32 -11.50 18.08 -14.10
CA ASN A 32 -10.99 19.06 -15.07
C ASN A 32 -11.29 20.52 -14.69
N GLN A 33 -12.16 20.75 -13.70
CA GLN A 33 -12.48 22.09 -13.19
C GLN A 33 -11.54 22.52 -12.05
N LEU A 34 -10.71 21.61 -11.54
CA LEU A 34 -9.79 21.93 -10.44
C LEU A 34 -8.71 22.91 -10.89
N TYR A 35 -8.35 23.85 -10.00
CA TYR A 35 -7.33 24.85 -10.27
C TYR A 35 -5.98 24.27 -10.74
N ALA A 36 -5.65 23.04 -10.32
CA ALA A 36 -4.45 22.32 -10.75
C ALA A 36 -4.30 22.19 -12.28
N PHE A 37 -5.39 22.20 -13.05
CA PHE A 37 -5.35 22.13 -14.52
C PHE A 37 -5.19 23.49 -15.21
N PHE A 38 -5.41 24.58 -14.48
CA PHE A 38 -5.33 25.96 -15.00
C PHE A 38 -4.14 26.74 -14.44
N TYR A 39 -3.56 26.25 -13.35
CA TYR A 39 -2.47 26.92 -12.66
C TYR A 39 -1.26 27.09 -13.58
N THR A 40 -0.86 28.35 -13.77
CA THR A 40 0.37 28.72 -14.45
C THR A 40 1.16 29.63 -13.51
N PRO A 41 2.35 29.21 -13.04
CA PRO A 41 3.15 30.02 -12.12
C PRO A 41 3.65 31.31 -12.78
N SER A 42 3.59 32.41 -12.04
CA SER A 42 4.14 33.71 -12.45
C SER A 42 4.82 34.38 -11.24
N PRO A 43 6.17 34.52 -11.25
CA PRO A 43 7.10 34.10 -12.30
C PRO A 43 7.20 32.57 -12.44
N PRO A 44 7.67 32.04 -13.59
CA PRO A 44 7.92 30.62 -13.76
C PRO A 44 8.89 30.07 -12.71
N TYR A 45 8.70 28.83 -12.28
CA TYR A 45 9.64 28.16 -11.39
C TYR A 45 10.93 27.76 -12.10
N ASP A 46 12.05 27.78 -11.37
CA ASP A 46 13.33 27.25 -11.86
C ASP A 46 13.30 25.71 -12.02
N ALA A 47 12.47 25.03 -11.23
CA ALA A 47 12.27 23.59 -11.30
C ALA A 47 11.21 23.24 -12.35
N THR A 48 11.63 22.54 -13.40
CA THR A 48 10.79 22.28 -14.59
C THR A 48 10.03 20.96 -14.53
N ASP A 49 10.44 19.99 -13.70
CA ASP A 49 9.82 18.66 -13.66
C ASP A 49 9.79 18.05 -12.26
N GLY A 50 8.65 18.19 -11.59
CA GLY A 50 8.38 17.51 -10.31
C GLY A 50 7.89 16.06 -10.48
N TRP A 51 7.51 15.64 -11.69
CA TRP A 51 6.89 14.33 -11.94
C TRP A 51 7.91 13.20 -11.99
N SER A 52 9.14 13.48 -12.44
CA SER A 52 10.22 12.50 -12.53
C SER A 52 11.00 12.29 -11.22
N ILE A 53 10.69 13.03 -10.14
CA ILE A 53 11.36 12.90 -8.84
C ILE A 53 11.31 11.46 -8.30
N TYR A 54 10.23 10.73 -8.60
CA TYR A 54 10.04 9.37 -8.11
C TYR A 54 10.02 8.35 -9.24
N SER A 55 11.02 7.45 -9.23
CA SER A 55 11.05 6.26 -10.07
C SER A 55 10.93 5.00 -9.20
N PRO A 56 9.86 4.18 -9.33
CA PRO A 56 9.72 2.94 -8.57
C PRO A 56 10.92 2.00 -8.74
N ARG A 57 11.49 1.94 -9.95
CA ARG A 57 12.64 1.07 -10.24
C ARG A 57 13.88 1.54 -9.47
N GLU A 58 14.13 2.84 -9.46
CA GLU A 58 15.29 3.41 -8.75
C GLU A 58 15.12 3.30 -7.24
N GLU A 59 13.91 3.53 -6.70
CA GLU A 59 13.68 3.44 -5.25
C GLU A 59 13.86 2.00 -4.73
N PHE A 60 13.30 1.00 -5.41
CA PHE A 60 13.54 -0.40 -5.02
C PHE A 60 14.99 -0.83 -5.32
N GLY A 61 15.60 -0.29 -6.37
CA GLY A 61 17.03 -0.48 -6.67
C GLY A 61 17.94 0.06 -5.57
N ARG A 62 17.64 1.24 -5.02
CA ARG A 62 18.30 1.86 -3.87
C ARG A 62 18.22 0.97 -2.62
N MET A 63 17.12 0.26 -2.43
CA MET A 63 16.97 -0.75 -1.37
C MET A 63 17.74 -2.05 -1.65
N GLY A 64 18.21 -2.27 -2.89
CA GLY A 64 19.00 -3.45 -3.27
C GLY A 64 18.20 -4.56 -3.97
N VAL A 65 16.94 -4.32 -4.34
CA VAL A 65 16.14 -5.29 -5.12
C VAL A 65 16.77 -5.47 -6.50
N GLY A 66 17.11 -6.72 -6.86
CA GLY A 66 17.74 -7.05 -8.14
C GLY A 66 19.27 -6.85 -8.17
N SER A 67 19.87 -6.31 -7.12
CA SER A 67 21.32 -6.16 -6.99
C SER A 67 21.87 -6.92 -5.77
N ARG A 68 21.45 -6.53 -4.56
CA ARG A 68 21.86 -7.14 -3.29
C ARG A 68 21.03 -8.35 -2.90
N THR A 69 19.82 -8.47 -3.46
CA THR A 69 18.96 -9.63 -3.27
C THR A 69 18.28 -10.04 -4.56
N LYS A 70 18.20 -11.35 -4.79
CA LYS A 70 17.39 -11.98 -5.84
C LYS A 70 16.09 -12.58 -5.28
N ALA A 71 15.79 -12.37 -4.00
CA ALA A 71 14.59 -12.90 -3.35
C ALA A 71 13.30 -12.21 -3.82
N TRP A 72 13.43 -11.02 -4.40
CA TRP A 72 12.34 -10.17 -4.86
C TRP A 72 12.47 -9.88 -6.35
N ARG A 73 11.33 -9.82 -7.05
CA ARG A 73 11.24 -9.49 -8.48
C ARG A 73 10.19 -8.42 -8.72
N PHE A 74 10.38 -7.65 -9.78
CA PHE A 74 9.32 -6.82 -10.34
C PHE A 74 8.32 -7.70 -11.10
N THR A 75 7.05 -7.33 -11.06
CA THR A 75 5.99 -7.89 -11.89
C THR A 75 5.24 -6.78 -12.61
N ASP A 76 4.87 -7.07 -13.86
CA ASP A 76 4.06 -6.20 -14.72
C ASP A 76 2.60 -6.66 -14.78
N ILE A 77 2.19 -7.56 -13.88
CA ILE A 77 0.81 -8.06 -13.78
C ILE A 77 -0.23 -6.94 -13.63
N ASN A 78 0.15 -5.80 -13.05
CA ASN A 78 -0.72 -4.66 -12.83
C ASN A 78 -0.41 -3.47 -13.75
N LYS A 79 0.35 -3.64 -14.83
CA LYS A 79 0.81 -2.53 -15.69
C LYS A 79 -0.33 -1.62 -16.18
N ASP A 80 -1.48 -2.21 -16.48
CA ASP A 80 -2.69 -1.55 -16.98
C ASP A 80 -3.75 -1.37 -15.88
N TYR A 81 -3.38 -1.53 -14.60
CA TYR A 81 -4.27 -1.43 -13.43
C TYR A 81 -5.43 -2.44 -13.37
N ALA A 82 -5.52 -3.38 -14.32
CA ALA A 82 -6.58 -4.39 -14.39
C ALA A 82 -6.54 -5.41 -13.23
N PHE A 83 -5.36 -5.67 -12.66
CA PHE A 83 -5.20 -6.63 -11.57
C PHE A 83 -5.66 -6.06 -10.23
N SER A 84 -5.26 -4.82 -9.91
CA SER A 84 -5.78 -4.04 -8.79
C SER A 84 -5.77 -2.54 -9.14
N PRO A 85 -6.95 -1.93 -9.35
CA PRO A 85 -7.05 -0.52 -9.78
C PRO A 85 -6.49 0.52 -8.79
N THR A 86 -6.19 0.09 -7.56
CA THR A 86 -5.74 0.99 -6.47
C THR A 86 -4.30 0.72 -6.03
N TYR A 87 -3.59 -0.15 -6.75
CA TYR A 87 -2.17 -0.41 -6.57
C TYR A 87 -1.36 0.24 -7.71
N PRO A 88 -0.06 0.49 -7.51
CA PRO A 88 0.79 0.99 -8.58
C PRO A 88 0.88 0.00 -9.75
N SER A 89 1.21 0.51 -10.93
CA SER A 89 1.31 -0.28 -12.16
C SER A 89 2.37 -1.37 -12.09
N ARG A 90 3.47 -1.11 -11.37
CA ARG A 90 4.55 -2.05 -11.12
C ARG A 90 4.60 -2.43 -9.65
N LEU A 91 4.66 -3.73 -9.39
CA LEU A 91 4.71 -4.30 -8.03
C LEU A 91 6.00 -5.08 -7.84
N VAL A 92 6.43 -5.21 -6.59
CA VAL A 92 7.56 -6.06 -6.20
C VAL A 92 7.05 -7.19 -5.29
N VAL A 93 7.34 -8.42 -5.68
CA VAL A 93 6.84 -9.67 -5.08
C VAL A 93 7.98 -10.67 -4.92
N PRO A 94 7.85 -11.72 -4.10
CA PRO A 94 8.89 -12.74 -3.99
C PRO A 94 9.15 -13.44 -5.33
N THR A 95 10.43 -13.65 -5.67
CA THR A 95 10.85 -14.29 -6.93
C THR A 95 10.28 -15.69 -7.12
N ARG A 96 10.07 -16.42 -6.02
CA ARG A 96 9.49 -17.77 -6.02
C ARG A 96 8.01 -17.82 -6.38
N ILE A 97 7.33 -16.67 -6.40
CA ILE A 97 5.89 -16.59 -6.67
C ILE A 97 5.67 -16.16 -8.12
N SER A 98 4.95 -16.99 -8.88
CA SER A 98 4.55 -16.70 -10.26
C SER A 98 3.36 -15.74 -10.34
N ASP A 99 3.21 -15.04 -11.46
CA ASP A 99 2.04 -14.19 -11.72
C ASP A 99 0.72 -14.99 -11.74
N SER A 100 0.75 -16.27 -12.13
CA SER A 100 -0.41 -17.16 -12.02
C SER A 100 -0.86 -17.31 -10.57
N THR A 101 0.07 -17.57 -9.65
CA THR A 101 -0.21 -17.64 -8.20
C THR A 101 -0.79 -16.32 -7.70
N LEU A 102 -0.26 -15.18 -8.14
CA LEU A 102 -0.78 -13.85 -7.77
C LEU A 102 -2.24 -13.65 -8.20
N ARG A 103 -2.64 -14.10 -9.41
CA ARG A 103 -4.03 -14.01 -9.90
C ARG A 103 -5.03 -14.80 -9.05
N TYR A 104 -4.60 -15.89 -8.43
CA TYR A 104 -5.45 -16.65 -7.51
C TYR A 104 -5.45 -16.05 -6.10
N ALA A 105 -4.28 -15.63 -5.60
CA ALA A 105 -4.16 -14.99 -4.29
C ALA A 105 -4.94 -13.67 -4.22
N SER A 106 -4.98 -12.89 -5.30
CA SER A 106 -5.66 -11.59 -5.33
C SER A 106 -7.16 -11.68 -5.04
N LYS A 107 -7.83 -12.76 -5.48
CA LYS A 107 -9.25 -12.99 -5.20
C LYS A 107 -9.54 -13.16 -3.70
N TYR A 108 -8.53 -13.58 -2.94
CA TYR A 108 -8.63 -13.74 -1.49
C TYR A 108 -8.33 -12.45 -0.72
N ARG A 109 -7.85 -11.38 -1.38
CA ARG A 109 -7.51 -10.11 -0.75
C ARG A 109 -8.52 -9.04 -1.18
N SER A 110 -9.08 -8.31 -0.23
CA SER A 110 -10.06 -7.26 -0.53
C SER A 110 -9.53 -6.24 -1.56
N LYS A 111 -10.31 -5.97 -2.62
CA LYS A 111 -9.90 -5.11 -3.75
C LYS A 111 -8.62 -5.57 -4.47
N CYS A 112 -8.31 -6.86 -4.40
CA CYS A 112 -7.13 -7.47 -5.04
C CYS A 112 -5.79 -6.90 -4.56
N ARG A 113 -5.73 -6.34 -3.35
CA ARG A 113 -4.51 -5.74 -2.79
C ARG A 113 -3.67 -6.81 -2.08
N ILE A 114 -2.94 -7.58 -2.89
CA ILE A 114 -2.03 -8.63 -2.42
C ILE A 114 -0.90 -8.07 -1.53
N PRO A 115 -0.29 -8.90 -0.66
CA PRO A 115 1.00 -8.57 -0.05
C PRO A 115 2.06 -8.20 -1.09
N ALA A 116 2.45 -6.94 -1.13
CA ALA A 116 3.49 -6.40 -2.01
C ALA A 116 4.55 -5.65 -1.20
N LEU A 117 5.82 -5.76 -1.63
CA LEU A 117 6.95 -5.12 -0.97
C LEU A 117 6.77 -3.59 -0.95
N THR A 118 6.97 -3.00 0.24
CA THR A 118 6.98 -1.54 0.45
C THR A 118 8.34 -1.05 0.88
N TYR A 119 9.04 -1.84 1.70
CA TYR A 119 10.37 -1.51 2.17
C TYR A 119 11.21 -2.78 2.32
N PHE A 120 12.49 -2.67 1.99
CA PHE A 120 13.47 -3.72 2.19
C PHE A 120 14.74 -3.13 2.78
N HIS A 121 15.20 -3.70 3.89
CA HIS A 121 16.40 -3.27 4.56
C HIS A 121 17.61 -4.07 4.05
N TRP A 122 18.47 -3.39 3.29
CA TRP A 122 19.56 -4.03 2.54
C TRP A 122 20.58 -4.77 3.40
N ALA A 123 20.75 -4.41 4.69
CA ALA A 123 21.81 -4.98 5.53
C ALA A 123 21.36 -6.21 6.33
N ASN A 124 20.07 -6.25 6.73
CA ASN A 124 19.53 -7.32 7.59
C ASN A 124 18.45 -8.16 6.89
N TYR A 125 18.11 -7.82 5.64
CA TYR A 125 17.16 -8.53 4.79
C TYR A 125 15.72 -8.51 5.31
N GLY A 126 15.42 -7.66 6.30
CA GLY A 126 14.06 -7.43 6.76
C GLY A 126 13.22 -6.76 5.68
N SER A 127 11.99 -7.23 5.51
CA SER A 127 11.04 -6.69 4.54
C SER A 127 9.75 -6.24 5.20
N ILE A 128 9.19 -5.15 4.72
CA ILE A 128 7.83 -4.71 5.05
C ILE A 128 7.00 -4.86 3.78
N THR A 129 5.93 -5.64 3.87
CA THR A 129 4.93 -5.78 2.81
C THR A 129 3.59 -5.22 3.29
N ARG A 130 2.85 -4.58 2.39
CA ARG A 130 1.48 -4.09 2.66
C ARG A 130 0.47 -4.88 1.85
N SER A 131 -0.74 -5.03 2.38
CA SER A 131 -1.87 -5.69 1.73
C SER A 131 -3.20 -5.15 2.25
N SER A 132 -4.32 -5.65 1.72
CA SER A 132 -5.62 -5.56 2.39
C SER A 132 -5.90 -6.77 3.28
N GLN A 133 -6.93 -6.66 4.12
CA GLN A 133 -7.51 -7.80 4.84
C GLN A 133 -7.89 -8.98 3.90
N PRO A 134 -7.75 -10.24 4.37
CA PRO A 134 -8.18 -11.42 3.63
C PRO A 134 -9.71 -11.59 3.63
N MET A 135 -10.24 -12.27 2.62
CA MET A 135 -11.66 -12.58 2.40
C MET A 135 -12.05 -13.91 3.04
N VAL A 136 -11.74 -14.06 4.34
CA VAL A 136 -11.98 -15.29 5.13
C VAL A 136 -13.48 -15.57 5.28
N GLY A 137 -14.22 -14.55 5.72
CA GLY A 137 -15.64 -14.61 6.00
C GLY A 137 -16.01 -15.59 7.12
N ILE A 138 -17.31 -15.71 7.36
CA ILE A 138 -17.87 -16.61 8.38
C ILE A 138 -17.55 -18.09 8.06
N LYS A 139 -17.45 -18.44 6.77
CA LYS A 139 -17.15 -19.79 6.29
C LYS A 139 -15.69 -20.21 6.47
N GLN A 140 -14.82 -19.34 7.02
CA GLN A 140 -13.39 -19.62 7.18
C GLN A 140 -12.71 -20.02 5.86
N ASN A 141 -13.02 -19.29 4.78
CA ASN A 141 -12.38 -19.50 3.49
C ASN A 141 -10.87 -19.37 3.61
N ARG A 142 -10.16 -20.19 2.85
CA ARG A 142 -8.70 -20.22 2.79
C ARG A 142 -8.19 -20.12 1.36
N SER A 143 -6.95 -19.68 1.20
CA SER A 143 -6.29 -19.61 -0.10
C SER A 143 -4.87 -20.13 0.01
N LEU A 144 -4.62 -21.31 -0.56
CA LEU A 144 -3.27 -21.89 -0.62
C LEU A 144 -2.29 -20.96 -1.36
N GLN A 145 -2.77 -20.16 -2.30
CA GLN A 145 -1.93 -19.21 -3.05
C GLN A 145 -1.58 -17.98 -2.21
N ASP A 146 -2.48 -17.48 -1.36
CA ASP A 146 -2.15 -16.43 -0.40
C ASP A 146 -1.21 -16.94 0.69
N GLU A 147 -1.49 -18.14 1.24
CA GLU A 147 -0.63 -18.82 2.22
C GLU A 147 0.80 -18.97 1.67
N LYS A 148 0.97 -19.48 0.45
CA LYS A 148 2.28 -19.60 -0.23
C LYS A 148 2.95 -18.25 -0.49
N LEU A 149 2.19 -17.23 -0.87
CA LEU A 149 2.72 -15.87 -1.10
C LEU A 149 3.29 -15.30 0.21
N VAL A 150 2.55 -15.41 1.31
CA VAL A 150 2.98 -14.95 2.63
C VAL A 150 4.18 -15.76 3.14
N GLU A 151 4.16 -17.08 2.96
CA GLU A 151 5.31 -17.94 3.28
C GLU A 151 6.58 -17.52 2.52
N ALA A 152 6.47 -17.26 1.21
CA ALA A 152 7.61 -16.82 0.41
C ALA A 152 8.16 -15.44 0.83
N ILE A 153 7.29 -14.54 1.32
CA ILE A 153 7.70 -13.27 1.92
C ILE A 153 8.52 -13.54 3.18
N PHE A 154 7.99 -14.38 4.07
CA PHE A 154 8.65 -14.75 5.32
C PHE A 154 9.96 -15.50 5.12
N GLN A 155 10.14 -16.22 4.02
CA GLN A 155 11.41 -16.88 3.69
C GLN A 155 12.39 -15.98 2.90
N SER A 156 11.99 -14.78 2.48
CA SER A 156 12.80 -13.93 1.59
C SER A 156 14.14 -13.49 2.20
N HIS A 157 14.23 -13.42 3.53
CA HIS A 157 15.44 -13.05 4.28
C HIS A 157 16.49 -14.17 4.39
N HIS A 158 16.12 -15.39 3.98
CA HIS A 158 16.99 -16.58 3.95
C HIS A 158 17.52 -16.91 2.56
N TYR A 159 17.46 -15.99 1.60
CA TYR A 159 17.91 -16.27 0.24
C TYR A 159 19.45 -16.47 0.19
N PRO A 160 19.96 -17.68 -0.10
CA PRO A 160 21.34 -18.10 0.20
C PRO A 160 22.42 -17.22 -0.43
N GLU A 161 22.18 -16.72 -1.65
CA GLU A 161 23.14 -15.90 -2.39
C GLU A 161 23.15 -14.43 -1.96
N SER A 162 22.27 -14.00 -1.05
CA SER A 162 22.11 -12.57 -0.74
C SER A 162 23.05 -12.10 0.37
N ARG A 163 23.59 -13.00 1.21
CA ARG A 163 24.37 -12.63 2.41
C ARG A 163 25.87 -12.63 2.11
N PRO A 164 26.58 -11.48 2.25
CA PRO A 164 28.03 -11.44 2.13
C PRO A 164 28.75 -12.10 3.33
N SER A 165 28.06 -12.28 4.47
CA SER A 165 28.58 -12.98 5.66
C SER A 165 27.57 -14.02 6.15
N SER A 166 28.05 -15.22 6.48
CA SER A 166 27.26 -16.34 7.02
C SER A 166 26.74 -16.11 8.46
N GLY A 167 27.17 -15.03 9.13
CA GLY A 167 26.73 -14.69 10.48
C GLY A 167 25.41 -13.91 10.52
N PRO A 168 24.55 -14.15 11.53
CA PRO A 168 23.42 -13.27 11.80
C PRO A 168 23.91 -11.86 12.17
N VAL A 169 23.20 -10.82 11.71
CA VAL A 169 23.44 -9.44 12.16
C VAL A 169 23.16 -9.38 13.67
N TYR A 170 24.11 -8.91 14.46
CA TYR A 170 23.97 -8.82 15.92
C TYR A 170 22.68 -8.07 16.30
N GLY A 171 21.84 -8.69 17.14
CA GLY A 171 20.54 -8.15 17.57
C GLY A 171 19.37 -8.38 16.61
N ALA A 172 19.58 -8.94 15.41
CA ALA A 172 18.50 -9.27 14.49
C ALA A 172 17.83 -10.60 14.88
N THR A 173 16.59 -10.53 15.36
CA THR A 173 15.70 -11.69 15.52
C THR A 173 14.76 -11.79 14.33
N SER A 174 14.90 -12.85 13.54
CA SER A 174 14.00 -13.13 12.41
C SER A 174 12.66 -13.65 12.93
N THR A 175 11.76 -12.72 13.29
CA THR A 175 10.37 -13.04 13.62
C THR A 175 9.46 -12.52 12.53
N ASN A 176 8.63 -13.39 11.97
CA ASN A 176 7.62 -12.99 11.00
C ASN A 176 6.38 -12.46 11.70
N LEU A 177 5.89 -11.32 11.24
CA LEU A 177 4.78 -10.60 11.86
C LEU A 177 3.69 -10.32 10.82
N ILE A 178 2.44 -10.51 11.22
CA ILE A 178 1.26 -10.00 10.53
C ILE A 178 0.63 -8.96 11.45
N VAL A 179 0.62 -7.70 11.02
CA VAL A 179 0.11 -6.60 11.83
C VAL A 179 -1.18 -6.08 11.22
N ASP A 180 -2.29 -6.30 11.92
CA ASP A 180 -3.58 -5.67 11.61
C ASP A 180 -3.65 -4.32 12.33
N ALA A 181 -3.73 -3.24 11.56
CA ALA A 181 -3.83 -1.89 12.11
C ALA A 181 -5.17 -1.62 12.83
N ARG A 182 -6.16 -2.52 12.72
CA ARG A 182 -7.44 -2.39 13.41
C ARG A 182 -7.37 -2.92 14.85
N PRO A 183 -8.19 -2.37 15.75
CA PRO A 183 -8.54 -3.06 16.99
C PRO A 183 -9.14 -4.44 16.73
N THR A 184 -8.88 -5.39 17.63
CA THR A 184 -9.37 -6.77 17.52
C THR A 184 -10.88 -6.86 17.29
N ALA A 185 -11.68 -6.03 17.98
CA ALA A 185 -13.13 -5.99 17.81
C ALA A 185 -13.54 -5.65 16.36
N ASN A 186 -12.89 -4.65 15.76
CA ASN A 186 -13.16 -4.23 14.38
C ASN A 186 -12.70 -5.28 13.36
N ALA A 187 -11.62 -5.99 13.68
CA ALA A 187 -11.16 -7.11 12.88
C ALA A 187 -12.17 -8.26 12.85
N VAL A 188 -12.71 -8.63 14.03
CA VAL A 188 -13.76 -9.66 14.16
C VAL A 188 -15.06 -9.23 13.50
N ALA A 189 -15.49 -7.98 13.66
CA ALA A 189 -16.71 -7.46 13.02
C ALA A 189 -16.66 -7.54 11.49
N ASN A 190 -15.49 -7.31 10.89
CA ASN A 190 -15.32 -7.45 9.44
C ASN A 190 -15.34 -8.90 8.95
N THR A 191 -15.09 -9.89 9.81
CA THR A 191 -15.30 -11.31 9.48
C THR A 191 -16.76 -11.60 9.16
N ALA A 192 -17.70 -11.00 9.91
CA ALA A 192 -19.13 -11.14 9.65
C ALA A 192 -19.54 -10.55 8.28
N LYS A 193 -18.79 -9.56 7.77
CA LYS A 193 -19.00 -8.94 6.45
C LYS A 193 -18.29 -9.67 5.30
N GLY A 194 -17.77 -10.88 5.54
CA GLY A 194 -17.11 -11.69 4.52
C GLY A 194 -15.59 -11.46 4.38
N ALA A 195 -15.00 -10.56 5.18
CA ALA A 195 -13.56 -10.36 5.25
C ALA A 195 -12.95 -11.08 6.47
N GLY A 196 -11.92 -10.53 7.12
CA GLY A 196 -11.42 -11.09 8.38
C GLY A 196 -9.95 -10.82 8.60
N THR A 197 -9.28 -11.78 9.24
CA THR A 197 -7.84 -11.78 9.52
C THR A 197 -7.26 -13.16 9.31
N GLU A 198 -5.96 -13.23 9.07
CA GLU A 198 -5.21 -14.47 8.87
C GLU A 198 -5.38 -15.41 10.09
N ASN A 199 -5.75 -16.67 9.83
CA ASN A 199 -5.80 -17.74 10.83
C ASN A 199 -4.41 -18.38 10.98
N MET A 200 -3.79 -18.25 12.16
CA MET A 200 -2.39 -18.66 12.38
C MET A 200 -2.15 -20.17 12.23
N ASP A 201 -3.18 -21.00 12.23
CA ASP A 201 -3.06 -22.43 11.88
C ASP A 201 -2.63 -22.63 10.41
N ASN A 202 -2.98 -21.69 9.53
CA ASN A 202 -2.67 -21.70 8.11
C ASN A 202 -1.41 -20.89 7.76
N TYR A 203 -1.09 -19.86 8.56
CA TYR A 203 0.08 -18.99 8.36
C TYR A 203 1.15 -19.31 9.41
N LYS A 204 1.85 -20.42 9.19
CA LYS A 204 2.88 -20.95 10.09
C LYS A 204 4.05 -19.98 10.25
N ASP A 205 4.78 -20.15 11.35
CA ASP A 205 6.02 -19.42 11.66
C ASP A 205 5.86 -17.89 11.69
N ALA A 206 4.64 -17.41 11.91
CA ALA A 206 4.29 -16.00 12.02
C ALA A 206 3.45 -15.72 13.26
N ARG A 207 3.56 -14.50 13.79
CA ARG A 207 2.72 -13.99 14.88
C ARG A 207 1.84 -12.88 14.36
N LYS A 208 0.55 -12.92 14.73
CA LYS A 208 -0.41 -11.85 14.41
C LYS A 208 -0.57 -10.89 15.58
N TYR A 209 -0.53 -9.60 15.30
CA TYR A 209 -0.81 -8.52 16.24
C TYR A 209 -1.92 -7.63 15.70
N CYS A 210 -2.80 -7.15 16.58
CA CYS A 210 -3.81 -6.14 16.28
C CYS A 210 -3.50 -4.86 17.07
N ALA A 211 -3.91 -3.70 16.56
CA ALA A 211 -3.79 -2.45 17.31
C ALA A 211 -4.58 -2.52 18.62
N LYS A 212 -4.06 -1.87 19.68
CA LYS A 212 -4.82 -1.70 20.92
C LYS A 212 -5.90 -0.65 20.68
N GLN A 213 -7.07 -0.86 21.28
CA GLN A 213 -8.15 0.12 21.26
C GLN A 213 -7.74 1.27 22.20
N THR A 214 -7.36 2.42 21.65
CA THR A 214 -7.21 3.65 22.44
C THR A 214 -8.61 4.15 22.77
N THR A 215 -9.00 4.01 24.03
CA THR A 215 -10.19 4.63 24.62
C THR A 215 -10.04 6.14 24.69
#